data_AF-A0A965HDC7-F1
#
_entry.id   AF-A0A965HDC7-F1
#
_cell.length_a   1.000
_cell.length_b   1.000
_cell.length_c   1.000
_cell.angle_alpha   90.00
_cell.angle_beta   90.00
_cell.angle_gamma   90.00
#
_symmetry.space_group_name_H-M   'P 1'
#
loop_
_entity.id
_entity.type
_entity.pdbx_description
1 polymer ?
#
loop_
_entity_poly.entity_id
_entity_poly.type
_entity_poly.pdbx_seq_one_letter_code
_entity_poly.pdbx_strand_id
1 'polypeptide(L)'
;MCSRVLGSISFCLALGLGIPLGAWAAAQYGKSTDTLLNALALLTLSIPGFVLIPLSILLFSFYFHLFPPAGWGSWNQLLLPSLCLAIPFIGSCARLTRAGLLQTLQSDYIRTARSKGVPESKLLLLHALRPAILPLVAYAGPLAANILTGSLVIEEGFA
;
A
#
# COMPACT_ATOMS: atom_id res chain seq x y z
N MET A 1 -11.16 -14.58 16.53
CA MET A 1 -11.44 -13.17 16.91
C MET A 1 -10.35 -12.23 16.39
N CYS A 2 -9.09 -12.67 16.42
CA CYS A 2 -7.93 -11.94 15.89
C CYS A 2 -8.01 -11.64 14.37
N SER A 3 -8.39 -12.61 13.52
CA SER A 3 -8.45 -12.45 12.05
C SER A 3 -9.30 -11.25 11.59
N ARG A 4 -10.44 -11.00 12.24
CA ARG A 4 -11.29 -9.83 11.93
C ARG A 4 -10.60 -8.51 12.23
N VAL A 5 -9.91 -8.43 13.37
CA VAL A 5 -9.20 -7.22 13.81
C VAL A 5 -7.97 -6.98 12.94
N LEU A 6 -7.17 -8.02 12.67
CA LEU A 6 -6.04 -7.94 11.74
C LEU A 6 -6.50 -7.50 10.36
N GLY A 7 -7.54 -8.14 9.81
CA GLY A 7 -8.05 -7.82 8.49
C GLY A 7 -8.49 -6.36 8.36
N SER A 8 -9.22 -5.83 9.35
CA SER A 8 -9.62 -4.42 9.34
C SER A 8 -8.42 -3.47 9.44
N ILE A 9 -7.47 -3.72 10.34
CA ILE A 9 -6.29 -2.87 10.51
C ILE A 9 -5.43 -2.90 9.24
N SER A 10 -5.16 -4.08 8.68
CA SER A 10 -4.37 -4.24 7.46
C SER A 10 -5.05 -3.61 6.25
N PHE A 11 -6.37 -3.66 6.14
CA PHE A 11 -7.11 -2.99 5.07
C PHE A 11 -6.97 -1.46 5.17
N CYS A 12 -7.15 -0.90 6.37
CA CYS A 12 -6.95 0.52 6.62
C CYS A 12 -5.50 0.95 6.34
N LEU A 13 -4.50 0.16 6.75
CA LEU A 13 -3.09 0.42 6.46
C LEU A 13 -2.79 0.34 4.96
N ALA A 14 -3.34 -0.67 4.26
CA ALA A 14 -3.13 -0.86 2.82
C ALA A 14 -3.59 0.35 2.00
N LEU A 15 -4.80 0.85 2.28
CA LEU A 15 -5.33 2.04 1.61
C LEU A 15 -4.63 3.32 2.11
N GLY A 16 -4.50 3.45 3.43
CA GLY A 16 -3.95 4.64 4.08
C GLY A 16 -2.51 4.93 3.72
N LEU A 17 -1.68 3.89 3.51
CA LEU A 17 -0.29 4.05 3.05
C LEU A 17 -0.17 3.89 1.54
N GLY A 18 -0.97 3.03 0.90
CA GLY A 18 -0.91 2.79 -0.54
C GLY A 18 -1.28 4.01 -1.37
N ILE A 19 -2.33 4.74 -1.00
CA ILE A 19 -2.77 5.96 -1.71
C ILE A 19 -1.68 7.05 -1.69
N PRO A 20 -1.15 7.49 -0.52
CA PRO A 20 -0.14 8.53 -0.50
C PRO A 20 1.18 8.09 -1.15
N LEU A 21 1.59 6.83 -0.99
CA LEU A 21 2.79 6.31 -1.67
C LEU A 21 2.62 6.30 -3.19
N GLY A 22 1.44 5.90 -3.69
CA GLY A 22 1.11 5.93 -5.12
C GLY A 22 1.02 7.35 -5.67
N ALA A 23 0.44 8.28 -4.91
CA ALA A 23 0.38 9.69 -5.27
C ALA A 23 1.77 10.33 -5.30
N TRP A 24 2.63 9.99 -4.34
CA TRP A 24 4.01 10.46 -4.32
C TRP A 24 4.83 9.88 -5.47
N ALA A 25 4.68 8.60 -5.78
CA ALA A 25 5.34 7.97 -6.93
C ALA A 25 4.89 8.62 -8.26
N ALA A 26 3.60 8.92 -8.41
CA ALA A 26 3.10 9.65 -9.59
C ALA A 26 3.64 11.09 -9.67
N ALA A 27 3.79 11.79 -8.55
CA ALA A 27 4.39 13.13 -8.51
C ALA A 27 5.88 13.14 -8.89
N GLN A 28 6.57 12.02 -8.71
CA GLN A 28 7.98 11.85 -9.09
C GLN A 28 8.17 11.20 -10.46
N TYR A 29 7.10 11.03 -11.23
CA TYR A 29 7.14 10.34 -12.53
C TYR A 29 8.24 10.89 -13.45
N GLY A 30 9.05 9.99 -14.00
CA GLY A 30 10.17 10.31 -14.89
C GLY A 30 11.49 10.65 -14.18
N LYS A 31 11.53 10.68 -12.85
CA LYS A 31 12.79 10.81 -12.08
C LYS A 31 13.34 9.43 -11.69
N SER A 32 14.64 9.33 -11.43
CA SER A 32 15.27 8.07 -10.94
C SER A 32 14.63 7.56 -9.63
N THR A 33 14.02 8.45 -8.84
CA THR A 33 13.25 8.13 -7.64
C THR A 33 11.96 7.36 -7.95
N ASP A 34 11.31 7.60 -9.09
CA ASP A 34 10.15 6.82 -9.55
C ASP A 34 10.54 5.37 -9.86
N THR A 35 11.71 5.15 -10.49
CA THR A 35 12.24 3.80 -10.74
C THR A 35 12.46 3.03 -9.44
N LEU A 36 13.02 3.68 -8.42
CA LEU A 36 13.21 3.08 -7.09
C LEU A 36 11.88 2.75 -6.40
N LEU A 37 10.93 3.69 -6.38
CA LEU A 37 9.60 3.46 -5.77
C LEU A 37 8.84 2.33 -6.48
N ASN A 38 8.92 2.27 -7.80
CA ASN A 38 8.26 1.23 -8.58
C ASN A 38 8.96 -0.13 -8.42
N ALA A 39 10.29 -0.17 -8.33
CA ALA A 39 11.05 -1.38 -8.01
C ALA A 39 10.68 -1.91 -6.62
N LEU A 40 10.63 -1.04 -5.60
CA LEU A 40 10.19 -1.42 -4.25
C LEU A 40 8.76 -1.97 -4.24
N ALA A 41 7.83 -1.32 -4.94
CA ALA A 41 6.47 -1.82 -5.07
C ALA A 41 6.43 -3.21 -5.75
N LEU A 42 7.23 -3.44 -6.78
CA LEU A 42 7.33 -4.75 -7.45
C LEU A 42 7.94 -5.81 -6.55
N LEU A 43 9.00 -5.48 -5.79
CA LEU A 43 9.61 -6.41 -4.83
C LEU A 43 8.58 -6.89 -3.81
N THR A 44 7.76 -6.00 -3.25
CA THR A 44 6.72 -6.39 -2.28
C THR A 44 5.64 -7.30 -2.88
N LEU A 45 5.43 -7.27 -4.20
CA LEU A 45 4.48 -8.14 -4.90
C LEU A 45 5.09 -9.50 -5.28
N SER A 46 6.40 -9.52 -5.52
CA SER A 46 7.13 -10.72 -5.92
C SER A 46 7.50 -11.61 -4.73
N ILE A 47 7.54 -11.07 -3.51
CA ILE A 47 7.84 -11.86 -2.31
C ILE A 47 6.59 -12.67 -1.91
N PRO A 48 6.67 -14.01 -1.86
CA PRO A 48 5.56 -14.83 -1.40
C PRO A 48 5.25 -14.55 0.07
N GLY A 49 3.96 -14.58 0.45
CA GLY A 49 3.51 -14.27 1.82
C GLY A 49 4.20 -15.09 2.92
N PHE A 50 4.48 -16.37 2.67
CA PHE A 50 5.17 -17.25 3.62
C PHE A 50 6.66 -16.88 3.84
N VAL A 51 7.29 -16.17 2.89
CA VAL A 51 8.65 -15.64 3.05
C VAL A 51 8.63 -14.31 3.81
N LEU A 52 7.58 -13.51 3.60
CA LEU A 52 7.37 -12.23 4.25
C LEU A 52 7.26 -12.34 5.78
N ILE A 53 6.68 -13.43 6.29
CA ILE A 53 6.51 -13.69 7.72
C ILE A 53 7.86 -13.76 8.46
N PRO A 54 8.76 -14.73 8.16
CA PRO A 54 10.05 -14.84 8.85
C PRO A 54 10.95 -13.64 8.55
N LEU A 55 10.89 -13.06 7.35
CA LEU A 55 11.62 -11.81 7.04
C LEU A 55 11.17 -10.66 7.94
N SER A 56 9.86 -10.49 8.14
CA SER A 56 9.32 -9.41 8.98
C SER A 56 9.73 -9.60 10.44
N ILE A 57 9.73 -10.83 10.95
CA ILE A 57 10.24 -11.14 12.29
C ILE A 57 11.73 -10.80 12.39
N LEU A 58 12.55 -11.26 11.45
CA LEU A 58 13.99 -11.02 11.46
C LEU A 58 14.32 -9.52 11.40
N LEU A 59 13.68 -8.78 10.52
CA LEU A 59 13.97 -7.37 10.32
C LEU A 59 13.45 -6.54 11.51
N PHE A 60 12.18 -6.68 11.85
CA PHE A 60 11.55 -5.77 12.81
C PHE A 60 11.72 -6.18 14.28
N SER A 61 11.88 -7.49 14.56
CA SER A 61 12.09 -7.99 15.92
C SER A 61 13.57 -8.13 16.26
N PHE A 62 14.37 -8.74 15.37
CA PHE A 62 15.78 -8.99 15.67
C PHE A 62 16.72 -7.84 15.28
N TYR A 63 16.49 -7.17 14.13
CA TYR A 63 17.38 -6.09 13.72
C TYR A 63 16.99 -4.74 14.34
N PHE A 64 15.70 -4.41 14.26
CA PHE A 64 15.19 -3.13 14.76
C PHE A 64 14.78 -3.16 16.24
N HIS A 65 14.56 -4.34 16.84
CA HIS A 65 14.05 -4.49 18.21
C HIS A 65 12.78 -3.66 18.50
N LEU A 66 11.99 -3.34 17.47
CA LEU A 66 10.81 -2.50 17.58
C LEU A 66 9.59 -3.28 18.10
N PHE A 67 9.50 -4.58 17.79
CA PHE A 67 8.32 -5.40 18.07
C PHE A 67 8.68 -6.79 18.61
N PRO A 68 7.82 -7.37 19.47
CA PRO A 68 7.98 -8.74 19.94
C PRO A 68 7.87 -9.75 18.77
N PRO A 69 8.64 -10.84 18.79
CA PRO A 69 8.79 -11.75 17.65
C PRO A 69 7.55 -12.63 17.42
N ALA A 70 6.82 -12.98 18.47
CA ALA A 70 5.61 -13.81 18.42
C ALA A 70 4.77 -13.64 19.69
N GLY A 71 3.50 -14.07 19.64
CA GLY A 71 2.59 -14.11 20.78
C GLY A 71 1.29 -13.33 20.57
N TRP A 72 0.27 -13.66 21.35
CA TRP A 72 -1.07 -13.07 21.27
C TRP A 72 -1.47 -12.43 22.60
N GLY A 73 -2.10 -11.25 22.56
CA GLY A 73 -2.73 -10.63 23.75
C GLY A 73 -2.38 -9.16 24.00
N SER A 74 -1.34 -8.62 23.37
CA SER A 74 -0.98 -7.19 23.46
C SER A 74 -1.08 -6.46 22.12
N TRP A 75 -1.38 -5.15 22.15
CA TRP A 75 -1.47 -4.32 20.94
C TRP A 75 -0.17 -4.30 20.12
N ASN A 76 0.99 -4.36 20.79
CA ASN A 76 2.30 -4.41 20.12
C ASN A 76 2.53 -5.72 19.34
N GLN A 77 1.91 -6.82 19.77
CA GLN A 77 1.98 -8.10 19.07
C GLN A 77 1.07 -8.17 17.84
N LEU A 78 0.06 -7.28 17.74
CA LEU A 78 -0.86 -7.22 16.59
C LEU A 78 -0.33 -6.32 15.47
N LEU A 79 0.52 -5.35 15.78
CA LEU A 79 1.04 -4.39 14.81
C LEU A 79 1.91 -5.05 13.73
N LEU A 80 2.88 -5.88 14.14
CA LEU A 80 3.82 -6.51 13.20
C LEU A 80 3.12 -7.49 12.23
N PRO A 81 2.22 -8.38 12.68
CA PRO A 81 1.40 -9.21 11.79
C PRO A 81 0.52 -8.38 10.86
N SER A 82 -0.11 -7.31 11.36
CA SER A 82 -0.98 -6.46 10.53
C SER A 82 -0.20 -5.70 9.44
N LEU A 83 1.02 -5.25 9.75
CA LEU A 83 1.93 -4.63 8.78
C LEU A 83 2.42 -5.65 7.76
N CYS A 84 2.85 -6.83 8.21
CA CYS A 84 3.30 -7.92 7.35
C CYS A 84 2.22 -8.30 6.33
N LEU A 85 0.96 -8.40 6.79
CA LEU A 85 -0.19 -8.63 5.92
C LEU A 85 -0.45 -7.47 4.96
N ALA A 86 -0.30 -6.22 5.41
CA ALA A 86 -0.60 -5.03 4.60
C ALA A 86 0.45 -4.74 3.50
N ILE A 87 1.74 -5.03 3.72
CA ILE A 87 2.85 -4.71 2.79
C ILE A 87 2.56 -5.05 1.31
N PRO A 88 2.20 -6.29 0.93
CA PRO A 88 1.97 -6.63 -0.48
C PRO A 88 0.77 -5.88 -1.07
N PHE A 89 -0.24 -5.58 -0.25
CA PHE A 89 -1.40 -4.81 -0.65
C PHE A 89 -1.11 -3.32 -0.77
N ILE A 90 -0.23 -2.75 0.07
CA ILE A 90 0.27 -1.39 -0.06
C ILE A 90 0.93 -1.22 -1.44
N GLY A 91 1.79 -2.16 -1.84
CA GLY A 91 2.44 -2.15 -3.15
C GLY A 91 1.44 -2.19 -4.31
N SER A 92 0.40 -3.04 -4.21
CA SER A 92 -0.70 -3.09 -5.19
C SER A 92 -1.48 -1.77 -5.26
N CYS A 93 -1.89 -1.24 -4.11
CA CYS A 93 -2.68 0.00 -4.03
C CYS A 93 -1.89 1.21 -4.55
N ALA A 94 -0.60 1.31 -4.19
CA ALA A 94 0.30 2.35 -4.68
C ALA A 94 0.45 2.28 -6.20
N ARG A 95 0.61 1.08 -6.77
CA ARG A 95 0.72 0.88 -8.21
C ARG A 95 -0.56 1.27 -8.95
N LEU A 96 -1.72 0.86 -8.45
CA LEU A 96 -3.02 1.21 -9.05
C LEU A 96 -3.28 2.71 -8.99
N THR A 97 -3.02 3.34 -7.85
CA THR A 97 -3.17 4.80 -7.68
C THR A 97 -2.23 5.55 -8.61
N ARG A 98 -0.96 5.11 -8.73
CA ARG A 98 0.02 5.69 -9.66
C ARG A 98 -0.44 5.55 -11.10
N ALA A 99 -0.88 4.37 -11.52
CA ALA A 99 -1.36 4.14 -12.88
C ALA A 99 -2.56 5.03 -13.22
N GLY A 100 -3.54 5.11 -12.31
CA GLY A 100 -4.70 5.99 -12.46
C GLY A 100 -4.31 7.47 -12.55
N LEU A 101 -3.36 7.93 -11.72
CA LEU A 101 -2.86 9.30 -11.76
C LEU A 101 -2.17 9.62 -13.08
N LEU A 102 -1.31 8.73 -13.58
CA LEU A 102 -0.61 8.95 -14.85
C LEU A 102 -1.57 9.03 -16.04
N GLN A 103 -2.59 8.16 -16.10
CA GLN A 103 -3.64 8.24 -17.12
C GLN A 103 -4.42 9.56 -17.02
N THR A 104 -4.76 9.95 -15.79
CA THR A 104 -5.53 11.16 -15.54
C THR A 104 -4.76 12.43 -15.91
N LEU A 105 -3.46 12.49 -15.60
CA LEU A 105 -2.60 13.63 -15.94
C LEU A 105 -2.45 13.84 -17.45
N GLN A 106 -2.67 12.81 -18.26
CA GLN A 106 -2.63 12.88 -19.72
C GLN A 106 -3.92 13.42 -20.35
N SER A 107 -4.99 13.57 -19.57
CA SER A 107 -6.31 14.00 -20.06
C SER A 107 -6.37 15.49 -20.44
N ASP A 108 -7.28 15.84 -21.36
CA ASP A 108 -7.41 17.20 -21.91
C ASP A 108 -7.90 18.24 -20.89
N TYR A 109 -8.72 17.83 -19.91
CA TYR A 109 -9.18 18.74 -18.86
C TYR A 109 -8.04 19.13 -17.91
N ILE A 110 -7.08 18.23 -17.66
CA ILE A 110 -5.87 18.55 -16.89
C ILE A 110 -4.98 19.52 -17.67
N ARG A 111 -4.83 19.33 -18.99
CA ARG A 111 -4.08 20.27 -19.85
C ARG A 111 -4.69 21.66 -19.84
N THR A 112 -6.02 21.75 -19.83
CA THR A 112 -6.75 23.02 -19.72
C THR A 112 -6.61 23.65 -18.32
N ALA A 113 -6.60 22.84 -17.26
CA ALA A 113 -6.32 23.36 -15.92
C ALA A 113 -4.88 23.89 -15.80
N ARG A 114 -3.92 23.25 -16.45
CA ARG A 114 -2.52 23.71 -16.51
C ARG A 114 -2.39 25.03 -17.28
N SER A 115 -3.10 25.22 -18.39
CA SER A 115 -3.07 26.50 -19.12
C SER A 115 -3.70 27.66 -18.35
N LYS A 116 -4.60 27.37 -17.40
CA LYS A 116 -5.16 28.35 -16.45
C LYS A 116 -4.21 28.70 -15.29
N GLY A 117 -3.00 28.15 -15.25
CA GLY A 117 -2.00 28.46 -14.23
C GLY A 117 -2.21 27.78 -12.88
N VAL A 118 -2.98 26.68 -12.82
CA VAL A 118 -3.16 25.91 -11.58
C VAL A 118 -1.81 25.26 -11.19
N PRO A 119 -1.34 25.41 -9.93
CA PRO A 119 -0.08 24.81 -9.50
C PRO A 119 -0.14 23.28 -9.53
N GLU A 120 0.97 22.62 -9.91
CA GLU A 120 1.07 21.15 -10.07
C GLU A 120 0.63 20.37 -8.83
N SER A 121 0.92 20.86 -7.63
CA SER A 121 0.50 20.21 -6.38
C SER A 121 -1.02 20.17 -6.20
N LYS A 122 -1.70 21.28 -6.52
CA LYS A 122 -3.17 21.38 -6.47
C LYS A 122 -3.84 20.64 -7.62
N LEU A 123 -3.16 20.58 -8.77
CA LEU A 123 -3.60 19.81 -9.93
C LEU A 123 -3.54 18.30 -9.61
N LEU A 124 -2.45 17.81 -9.01
CA LEU A 124 -2.31 16.43 -8.57
C LEU A 124 -3.34 16.06 -7.49
N LEU A 125 -3.38 16.78 -6.36
CA LEU A 125 -4.16 16.38 -5.19
C LEU A 125 -5.67 16.60 -5.34
N LEU A 126 -6.10 17.68 -5.99
CA LEU A 126 -7.54 17.98 -6.12
C LEU A 126 -8.13 17.57 -7.46
N HIS A 127 -7.41 17.69 -8.57
CA HIS A 127 -7.98 17.49 -9.90
C HIS A 127 -7.70 16.09 -10.44
N ALA A 128 -6.50 15.56 -10.23
CA ALA A 128 -6.11 14.25 -10.76
C ALA A 128 -6.44 13.09 -9.81
N LEU A 129 -6.26 13.26 -8.49
CA LEU A 129 -6.38 12.17 -7.52
C LEU A 129 -7.79 11.56 -7.45
N ARG A 130 -8.84 12.39 -7.53
CA ARG A 130 -10.23 11.93 -7.39
C ARG A 130 -10.65 10.95 -8.50
N PRO A 131 -10.44 11.25 -9.80
CA PRO A 131 -10.67 10.27 -10.87
C PRO A 131 -9.64 9.14 -10.89
N ALA A 132 -8.40 9.38 -10.45
CA ALA A 132 -7.36 8.35 -10.42
C ALA A 132 -7.61 7.20 -9.42
N ILE A 133 -8.48 7.40 -8.43
CA ILE A 133 -8.81 6.39 -7.40
C ILE A 133 -9.89 5.39 -7.88
N LEU A 134 -10.59 5.66 -8.99
CA LEU A 134 -11.58 4.72 -9.56
C LEU A 134 -11.09 3.26 -9.70
N PRO A 135 -9.89 2.98 -10.26
CA PRO A 135 -9.36 1.61 -10.31
C PRO A 135 -9.10 1.01 -8.92
N LEU A 136 -8.71 1.84 -7.94
CA LEU A 136 -8.48 1.38 -6.58
C LEU A 136 -9.80 1.00 -5.88
N VAL A 137 -10.88 1.75 -6.13
CA VAL A 137 -12.22 1.44 -5.60
C VAL A 137 -12.71 0.11 -6.17
N ALA A 138 -12.51 -0.13 -7.47
CA ALA A 138 -12.84 -1.42 -8.08
C ALA A 138 -12.00 -2.57 -7.48
N TYR A 139 -10.74 -2.31 -7.13
CA TYR A 139 -9.86 -3.27 -6.49
C TYR A 139 -10.17 -3.51 -5.00
N ALA A 140 -10.93 -2.64 -4.34
CA ALA A 140 -11.24 -2.76 -2.92
C ALA A 140 -11.98 -4.07 -2.56
N GLY A 141 -12.84 -4.57 -3.44
CA GLY A 141 -13.52 -5.85 -3.27
C GLY A 141 -12.54 -7.04 -3.23
N PRO A 142 -11.75 -7.26 -4.30
CA PRO A 142 -10.69 -8.27 -4.30
C PRO A 142 -9.67 -8.09 -3.17
N LEU A 143 -9.32 -6.85 -2.82
CA LEU A 143 -8.41 -6.54 -1.72
C LEU A 143 -8.94 -7.06 -0.39
N ALA A 144 -10.21 -6.82 -0.07
CA ALA A 144 -10.84 -7.30 1.15
C ALA A 144 -10.85 -8.83 1.21
N ALA A 145 -11.21 -9.50 0.11
CA ALA A 145 -11.20 -10.96 0.02
C ALA A 145 -9.78 -11.54 0.23
N ASN A 146 -8.76 -10.94 -0.40
CA ASN A 146 -7.38 -11.40 -0.26
C ASN A 146 -6.82 -11.18 1.15
N ILE A 147 -7.17 -10.07 1.81
CA ILE A 147 -6.76 -9.80 3.20
C ILE A 147 -7.40 -10.82 4.16
N LEU A 148 -8.67 -11.15 3.97
CA LEU A 148 -9.34 -12.16 4.78
C LEU A 148 -8.65 -13.52 4.64
N THR A 149 -8.37 -13.96 3.41
CA THR A 149 -7.66 -15.22 3.15
C THR A 149 -6.22 -15.20 3.69
N GLY A 150 -5.49 -14.11 3.47
CA GLY A 150 -4.11 -13.96 3.92
C GLY A 150 -3.97 -13.84 5.45
N SER A 151 -5.02 -13.39 6.14
CA SER A 151 -5.00 -13.30 7.61
C SER A 151 -4.82 -14.66 8.28
N LEU A 152 -5.33 -15.73 7.68
CA LEU A 152 -5.18 -17.10 8.21
C LEU A 152 -3.71 -17.55 8.16
N VAL A 153 -3.01 -17.24 7.06
CA VAL A 153 -1.59 -17.59 6.89
C VAL A 153 -0.72 -16.83 7.90
N ILE A 154 -1.06 -15.57 8.15
CA ILE A 154 -0.38 -14.74 9.16
C ILE A 154 -0.69 -15.27 10.56
N GLU A 155 -1.93 -15.64 10.85
CA GLU A 155 -2.27 -16.25 12.14
C GLU A 155 -1.44 -17.50 12.41
N GLU A 156 -1.33 -18.42 11.45
CA GLU A 156 -0.52 -19.63 11.61
C GLU A 156 0.98 -19.35 11.71
N GLY A 157 1.51 -18.37 10.97
CA GLY A 157 2.94 -18.07 10.98
C GLY A 157 3.42 -17.32 12.23
N PHE A 158 2.52 -16.71 12.99
CA PHE A 158 2.83 -15.95 14.22
C PHE A 158 2.24 -16.59 15.50
N ALA A 159 1.54 -17.72 15.37
CA ALA A 159 0.99 -18.49 16.48
C ALA A 159 2.02 -19.30 17.26
#